data_AF-A0A376FDZ1-F1
#
_entry.id   AF-A0A376FDZ1-F1
#
_cell.length_a   1.000
_cell.length_b   1.000
_cell.length_c   1.000
_cell.angle_alpha   90.00
_cell.angle_beta   90.00
_cell.angle_gamma   90.00
#
_symmetry.space_group_name_H-M   'P 1'
#
loop_
_entity.id
_entity.type
_entity.pdbx_description
1 polymer ?
#
loop_
_entity_poly.entity_id
_entity_poly.type
_entity_poly.pdbx_seq_one_letter_code
_entity_poly.pdbx_strand_id
1 'polypeptide(L)'
;MSLSAGAFAGAFAAFAFVAFLTNGARGGNERTILAGVAASQLFNAITAYTISTSASAQQARDVMFWLLGSFSGVRWPEFQLALVVVLAGLAVCLYYSRALDAFTFGDDAAASLGIAVPWVRLTLFTTTALITATIVSMAGSIGFVGLVVPHVMRFLFGPLHRTLLIASALAGAILMVLADIASRMLIAPQSLPVGVVTALVGVPFFAVIIYRSRNK
;
A
#
# COMPACT_ATOMS: atom_id res chain seq x y z
N MET A 1 2.40 -17.72 17.15
CA MET A 1 1.76 -16.46 16.70
C MET A 1 0.94 -16.77 15.45
N SER A 2 -0.23 -16.16 15.26
CA SER A 2 -0.93 -16.27 13.98
C SER A 2 -0.14 -15.53 12.89
N LEU A 3 -0.24 -15.99 11.63
CA LEU A 3 0.44 -15.36 10.49
C LEU A 3 0.12 -13.87 10.39
N SER A 4 -1.15 -13.49 10.59
CA SER A 4 -1.60 -12.10 10.56
C SER A 4 -1.00 -11.25 11.69
N ALA A 5 -0.89 -11.79 12.91
CA ALA A 5 -0.26 -11.06 14.02
C ALA A 5 1.24 -10.83 13.77
N GLY A 6 1.93 -11.84 13.22
CA GLY A 6 3.32 -11.73 12.80
C GLY A 6 3.51 -10.70 11.68
N ALA A 7 2.65 -10.72 10.66
CA ALA A 7 2.67 -9.76 9.56
C ALA A 7 2.42 -8.33 10.04
N PHE A 8 1.46 -8.12 10.94
CA PHE A 8 1.19 -6.79 11.52
C PHE A 8 2.37 -6.27 12.33
N ALA A 9 2.95 -7.10 13.20
CA ALA A 9 4.13 -6.73 13.98
C ALA A 9 5.35 -6.44 13.08
N GLY A 10 5.56 -7.26 12.04
CA GLY A 10 6.61 -7.06 11.04
C GLY A 10 6.45 -5.74 10.28
N ALA A 11 5.23 -5.39 9.88
CA ALA A 11 4.94 -4.11 9.23
C ALA A 11 5.24 -2.91 10.13
N PHE A 12 4.89 -2.98 11.42
CA PHE A 12 5.21 -1.92 12.39
C PHE A 12 6.72 -1.82 12.64
N ALA A 13 7.42 -2.96 12.75
CA ALA A 13 8.87 -2.99 12.87
C ALA A 13 9.56 -2.38 11.65
N ALA A 14 9.09 -2.70 10.43
CA ALA A 14 9.58 -2.11 9.20
C ALA A 14 9.36 -0.59 9.15
N PHE A 15 8.16 -0.14 9.53
CA PHE A 15 7.84 1.28 9.62
C PHE A 15 8.75 2.01 10.63
N ALA A 16 8.90 1.47 11.84
CA ALA A 16 9.75 2.04 12.88
C ALA A 16 11.22 2.10 12.43
N PHE A 17 11.71 1.09 11.72
CA PHE A 17 13.06 1.07 11.16
C PHE A 17 13.26 2.17 10.11
N VAL A 18 12.33 2.36 9.18
CA VAL A 18 12.39 3.44 8.19
C VAL A 18 12.27 4.81 8.86
N ALA A 19 11.37 4.96 9.84
CA ALA A 19 11.22 6.19 10.61
C ALA A 19 12.52 6.53 11.38
N PHE A 20 13.19 5.54 11.96
CA PHE A 20 14.47 5.71 12.63
C PHE A 20 15.57 6.17 11.66
N LEU A 21 15.73 5.50 10.52
CA LEU A 21 16.74 5.84 9.50
C LEU A 21 16.56 7.25 8.89
N THR A 22 15.31 7.73 8.87
CA THR A 22 14.93 9.02 8.30
C THR A 22 14.79 10.13 9.34
N ASN A 23 15.07 9.83 10.62
CA ASN A 23 14.88 10.71 11.77
C ASN A 23 13.46 11.31 11.82
N GLY A 24 12.45 10.45 11.64
CA GLY A 24 11.04 10.82 11.58
C GLY A 24 10.67 11.59 10.30
N ALA A 25 11.15 11.14 9.15
CA ALA A 25 10.89 11.74 7.83
C ALA A 25 11.37 13.21 7.64
N ARG A 26 12.29 13.66 8.52
CA ARG A 26 12.94 14.98 8.44
C ARG A 26 14.00 15.07 7.34
N GLY A 27 14.51 13.94 6.88
CA GLY A 27 15.58 13.86 5.87
C GLY A 27 15.16 14.09 4.41
N GLY A 28 13.96 14.59 4.15
CA GLY A 28 13.43 14.78 2.80
C GLY A 28 12.89 13.51 2.14
N ASN A 29 12.27 13.67 0.96
CA ASN A 29 11.61 12.58 0.24
C ASN A 29 12.62 11.53 -0.25
N GLU A 30 13.77 11.95 -0.80
CA GLU A 30 14.79 11.06 -1.35
C GLU A 30 15.36 10.10 -0.30
N ARG A 31 15.75 10.61 0.87
CA ARG A 31 16.26 9.78 1.97
C ARG A 31 15.21 8.80 2.48
N THR A 32 13.94 9.19 2.48
CA THR A 32 12.83 8.31 2.86
C THR A 32 12.65 7.18 1.86
N ILE A 33 12.76 7.47 0.56
CA ILE A 33 12.69 6.46 -0.50
C ILE A 33 13.87 5.48 -0.37
N LEU A 34 15.10 5.99 -0.22
CA LEU A 34 16.30 5.14 -0.07
C LEU A 34 16.23 4.26 1.19
N ALA A 35 15.78 4.82 2.32
CA ALA A 35 15.57 4.06 3.56
C ALA A 35 14.52 2.96 3.38
N GLY A 36 13.42 3.25 2.67
CA GLY A 36 12.40 2.26 2.32
C GLY A 36 12.94 1.11 1.47
N VAL A 37 13.73 1.43 0.44
CA VAL A 37 14.37 0.40 -0.43
C VAL A 37 15.36 -0.45 0.37
N ALA A 38 16.19 0.16 1.22
CA ALA A 38 17.12 -0.58 2.07
C ALA A 38 16.38 -1.51 3.04
N ALA A 39 15.30 -1.01 3.68
CA ALA A 39 14.47 -1.79 4.56
C ALA A 39 13.81 -2.97 3.82
N SER A 40 13.23 -2.74 2.64
CA SER A 40 12.59 -3.81 1.87
C SER A 40 13.58 -4.92 1.51
N GLN A 41 14.81 -4.57 1.13
CA GLN A 41 15.86 -5.55 0.82
C GLN A 41 16.25 -6.37 2.05
N LEU A 42 16.37 -5.74 3.22
CA LEU A 42 16.67 -6.42 4.48
C LEU A 42 15.56 -7.42 4.85
N PHE A 43 14.29 -7.01 4.83
CA PHE A 43 13.17 -7.88 5.17
C PHE A 43 12.97 -9.01 4.14
N ASN A 44 13.22 -8.74 2.85
CA ASN A 44 13.25 -9.77 1.82
C ASN A 44 14.33 -10.82 2.10
N ALA A 45 15.54 -10.40 2.47
CA ALA A 45 16.62 -11.30 2.82
C ALA A 45 16.29 -12.16 4.06
N ILE A 46 15.71 -11.56 5.10
CA ILE A 46 15.25 -12.28 6.30
C ILE A 46 14.15 -13.30 5.94
N THR A 47 13.22 -12.93 5.08
CA THR A 47 12.15 -13.82 4.62
C THR A 47 12.72 -14.99 3.83
N ALA A 48 13.62 -14.72 2.87
CA ALA A 48 14.29 -15.74 2.07
C ALA A 48 15.12 -16.71 2.94
N TYR A 49 15.86 -16.18 3.92
CA TYR A 49 16.61 -16.99 4.88
C TYR A 49 15.67 -17.86 5.73
N THR A 50 14.55 -17.30 6.20
CA THR A 50 13.58 -18.06 6.99
C THR A 50 12.97 -19.20 6.18
N ILE A 51 12.63 -18.97 4.91
CA ILE A 51 12.11 -20.00 4.00
C ILE A 51 13.18 -21.06 3.72
N SER A 52 14.42 -20.66 3.44
CA SER A 52 15.50 -21.62 3.10
C SER A 52 15.89 -22.52 4.26
N THR A 53 15.77 -22.02 5.50
CA THR A 53 16.07 -22.79 6.72
C THR A 53 14.86 -23.58 7.22
N SER A 54 13.68 -23.40 6.61
CA SER A 54 12.45 -24.11 7.00
C SER A 54 12.47 -25.56 6.48
N ALA A 55 12.32 -26.52 7.39
CA ALA A 55 12.38 -27.95 7.07
C ALA A 55 11.15 -28.50 6.31
N SER A 56 10.07 -27.71 6.12
CA SER A 56 8.82 -28.19 5.52
C SER A 56 8.51 -27.49 4.18
N ALA A 57 8.38 -28.29 3.12
CA ALA A 57 7.94 -27.81 1.81
C ALA A 57 6.53 -27.21 1.84
N GLN A 58 5.70 -27.60 2.81
CA GLN A 58 4.35 -27.07 2.98
C GLN A 58 4.37 -25.62 3.47
N GLN A 59 5.16 -25.29 4.50
CA GLN A 59 5.27 -23.90 4.97
C GLN A 59 5.82 -22.97 3.89
N ALA A 60 6.80 -23.43 3.11
CA ALA A 60 7.33 -22.65 2.00
C ALA A 60 6.22 -22.33 0.97
N ARG A 61 5.40 -23.33 0.59
CA ARG A 61 4.25 -23.11 -0.30
C ARG A 61 3.22 -22.15 0.30
N ASP A 62 2.87 -22.31 1.57
CA ASP A 62 1.88 -21.46 2.24
C ASP A 62 2.35 -20.00 2.28
N VAL A 63 3.63 -19.74 2.55
CA VAL A 63 4.24 -18.40 2.50
C VAL A 63 4.21 -17.85 1.08
N MET A 64 4.56 -18.65 0.08
CA MET A 64 4.52 -18.23 -1.32
C MET A 64 3.10 -17.84 -1.75
N PHE A 65 2.07 -18.62 -1.38
CA PHE A 65 0.68 -18.29 -1.67
C PHE A 65 0.21 -17.03 -0.93
N TRP A 66 0.63 -16.84 0.33
CA TRP A 66 0.29 -15.63 1.09
C TRP A 66 0.90 -14.37 0.47
N LEU A 67 2.12 -14.45 -0.04
CA LEU A 67 2.79 -13.34 -0.74
C LEU A 67 2.10 -12.95 -2.06
N LEU A 68 1.29 -13.83 -2.65
CA LEU A 68 0.52 -13.52 -3.87
C LEU A 68 -0.81 -12.80 -3.60
N GLY A 69 -1.25 -12.73 -2.35
CA GLY A 69 -2.45 -12.02 -1.90
C GLY A 69 -3.77 -12.72 -2.25
N SER A 70 -4.65 -12.89 -1.27
CA SER A 70 -5.96 -13.51 -1.45
C SER A 70 -6.97 -13.05 -0.41
N PHE A 71 -8.24 -12.87 -0.82
CA PHE A 71 -9.35 -12.59 0.09
C PHE A 71 -10.00 -13.85 0.68
N SER A 72 -9.59 -15.05 0.25
CA SER A 72 -10.24 -16.31 0.64
C SER A 72 -10.17 -16.63 2.15
N GLY A 73 -9.24 -16.01 2.87
CA GLY A 73 -9.04 -16.24 4.31
C GLY A 73 -9.73 -15.25 5.25
N VAL A 74 -10.35 -14.18 4.73
CA VAL A 74 -10.88 -13.08 5.54
C VAL A 74 -12.23 -13.45 6.17
N ARG A 75 -12.38 -13.26 7.49
CA ARG A 75 -13.66 -13.46 8.21
C ARG A 75 -14.22 -12.12 8.69
N TRP A 76 -15.43 -12.17 9.27
CA TRP A 76 -16.18 -11.00 9.72
C TRP A 76 -15.44 -10.12 10.75
N PRO A 77 -14.78 -10.69 11.79
CA PRO A 77 -14.04 -9.87 12.75
C PRO A 77 -12.89 -9.09 12.12
N GLU A 78 -12.14 -9.74 11.22
CA GLU A 78 -11.05 -9.11 10.46
C GLU A 78 -11.58 -8.00 9.55
N PHE A 79 -12.70 -8.24 8.88
CA PHE A 79 -13.37 -7.24 8.05
C PHE A 79 -13.80 -6.00 8.86
N GLN A 80 -14.41 -6.20 10.03
CA GLN A 80 -14.84 -5.09 10.89
C GLN A 80 -13.64 -4.24 11.35
N LEU A 81 -12.55 -4.88 11.75
CA LEU A 81 -11.31 -4.19 12.11
C LEU A 81 -10.76 -3.39 10.92
N ALA A 82 -10.67 -4.02 9.74
CA ALA A 82 -10.19 -3.36 8.53
C ALA A 82 -11.06 -2.15 8.16
N LEU A 83 -12.39 -2.27 8.23
CA LEU A 83 -13.32 -1.20 7.94
C LEU A 83 -13.09 0.01 8.86
N VAL A 84 -12.99 -0.20 10.17
CA VAL A 84 -12.76 0.88 11.14
C VAL A 84 -11.41 1.56 10.89
N VAL A 85 -10.35 0.78 10.71
CA VAL A 85 -9.00 1.32 10.46
C VAL A 85 -8.94 2.10 9.16
N VAL A 86 -9.53 1.59 8.08
CA VAL A 86 -9.55 2.25 6.77
C VAL A 86 -10.36 3.54 6.81
N LEU A 87 -11.55 3.54 7.43
CA LEU A 87 -12.38 4.75 7.53
C LEU A 87 -11.73 5.82 8.40
N ALA A 88 -11.16 5.45 9.55
CA ALA A 88 -10.44 6.37 10.42
C ALA A 88 -9.21 6.95 9.70
N GLY A 89 -8.43 6.10 9.04
CA GLY A 89 -7.25 6.52 8.30
C GLY A 89 -7.59 7.42 7.10
N LEU A 90 -8.66 7.11 6.35
CA LEU A 90 -9.17 7.96 5.29
C LEU A 90 -9.61 9.32 5.82
N ALA A 91 -10.29 9.37 6.97
CA ALA A 91 -10.70 10.63 7.60
C ALA A 91 -9.48 11.51 7.96
N VAL A 92 -8.42 10.91 8.51
CA VAL A 92 -7.14 11.62 8.78
C VAL A 92 -6.52 12.14 7.48
N CYS A 93 -6.46 11.33 6.43
CA CYS A 93 -5.93 11.77 5.13
C CYS A 93 -6.76 12.91 4.52
N LEU A 94 -8.09 12.87 4.64
CA LEU A 94 -8.99 13.93 4.17
C LEU A 94 -8.83 15.21 4.99
N TYR A 95 -8.62 15.11 6.30
CA TYR A 95 -8.36 16.26 7.16
C TYR A 95 -7.09 17.01 6.71
N TYR A 96 -6.03 16.27 6.35
CA TYR A 96 -4.78 16.83 5.85
C TYR A 96 -4.76 17.08 4.33
N SER A 97 -5.90 17.02 3.62
CA SER A 97 -5.92 17.15 2.16
C SER A 97 -5.33 18.48 1.67
N ARG A 98 -5.59 19.58 2.39
CA ARG A 98 -5.04 20.91 2.07
C ARG A 98 -3.53 20.97 2.28
N ALA A 99 -3.02 20.27 3.29
CA ALA A 99 -1.57 20.19 3.53
C ALA A 99 -0.89 19.39 2.42
N LEU A 100 -1.53 18.30 1.94
CA LEU A 100 -1.08 17.56 0.76
C LEU A 100 -1.07 18.42 -0.50
N ASP A 101 -2.09 19.26 -0.71
CA ASP A 101 -2.11 20.22 -1.81
C ASP A 101 -0.95 21.23 -1.69
N ALA A 102 -0.68 21.75 -0.50
CA ALA A 102 0.44 22.67 -0.27
C ALA A 102 1.82 22.02 -0.54
N PHE A 103 1.99 20.73 -0.19
CA PHE A 103 3.23 19.99 -0.48
C PHE A 103 3.53 19.88 -1.98
N THR A 104 2.54 20.07 -2.87
CA THR A 104 2.80 20.08 -4.32
C THR A 104 3.62 21.30 -4.77
N PHE A 105 3.64 22.37 -3.97
CA PHE A 105 4.44 23.57 -4.21
C PHE A 105 5.83 23.52 -3.54
N GLY A 106 6.15 22.42 -2.85
CA GLY A 106 7.41 22.23 -2.13
C GLY A 106 7.30 22.41 -0.62
N ASP A 107 8.27 21.85 0.11
CA ASP A 107 8.27 21.85 1.57
C ASP A 107 8.39 23.27 2.15
N ASP A 108 9.20 24.14 1.54
CA ASP A 108 9.39 25.53 1.99
C ASP A 108 8.13 26.39 1.79
N ALA A 109 7.42 26.19 0.68
CA ALA A 109 6.15 26.87 0.40
C ALA A 109 5.04 26.40 1.36
N ALA A 110 5.00 25.12 1.70
CA ALA A 110 4.07 24.61 2.70
C ALA A 110 4.40 25.14 4.10
N ALA A 111 5.69 25.22 4.45
CA ALA A 111 6.13 25.75 5.74
C ALA A 111 5.78 27.24 5.91
N SER A 112 5.89 28.05 4.84
CA SER A 112 5.52 29.47 4.86
C SER A 112 4.00 29.70 5.02
N LEU A 113 3.18 28.72 4.62
CA LEU A 113 1.73 28.69 4.88
C LEU A 113 1.38 28.25 6.32
N GLY A 114 2.38 28.07 7.19
CA GLY A 114 2.20 27.68 8.59
C GLY A 114 2.02 26.17 8.81
N ILE A 115 2.27 25.35 7.78
CA ILE A 115 2.14 23.89 7.89
C ILE A 115 3.39 23.33 8.57
N ALA A 116 3.19 22.61 9.67
CA ALA A 116 4.27 21.90 10.34
C ALA A 116 4.65 20.63 9.57
N VAL A 117 5.38 20.80 8.45
CA VAL A 117 5.72 19.75 7.46
C VAL A 117 6.18 18.43 8.10
N PRO A 118 7.12 18.41 9.07
CA PRO A 118 7.60 17.15 9.64
C PRO A 118 6.51 16.37 10.38
N TRP A 119 5.64 17.07 11.10
CA TRP A 119 4.56 16.46 11.88
C TRP A 119 3.46 15.93 10.98
N VAL A 120 3.02 16.70 10.00
CA VAL A 120 2.01 16.27 9.02
C VAL A 120 2.53 15.04 8.26
N ARG A 121 3.80 15.05 7.82
CA ARG A 121 4.41 13.91 7.14
C ARG A 121 4.46 12.67 8.02
N LEU A 122 4.89 12.81 9.28
CA LEU A 122 4.93 11.69 10.23
C LEU A 122 3.54 11.12 10.50
N THR A 123 2.52 11.98 10.68
CA THR A 123 1.13 11.54 10.88
C THR A 123 0.60 10.79 9.66
N LEU A 124 0.81 11.32 8.46
CA LEU A 124 0.37 10.69 7.22
C LEU A 124 1.08 9.35 6.98
N PHE A 125 2.40 9.28 7.18
CA PHE A 125 3.15 8.05 7.05
C PHE A 125 2.73 6.99 8.06
N THR A 126 2.50 7.38 9.32
CA THR A 126 2.00 6.47 10.35
C THR A 126 0.61 5.95 10.00
N THR A 127 -0.27 6.85 9.53
CA THR A 127 -1.64 6.51 9.14
C THR A 127 -1.66 5.53 7.96
N THR A 128 -0.92 5.82 6.88
CA THR A 128 -0.88 4.95 5.71
C THR A 128 -0.17 3.63 6.01
N ALA A 129 0.85 3.62 6.87
CA ALA A 129 1.49 2.40 7.34
C ALA A 129 0.52 1.53 8.15
N LEU A 130 -0.29 2.11 9.04
CA LEU A 130 -1.29 1.38 9.82
C LEU A 130 -2.39 0.77 8.93
N ILE A 131 -2.92 1.55 7.99
CA ILE A 131 -3.89 1.05 7.00
C ILE A 131 -3.28 -0.12 6.22
N THR A 132 -2.08 0.08 5.67
CA THR A 132 -1.41 -0.93 4.84
C THR A 132 -1.09 -2.19 5.64
N ALA A 133 -0.54 -2.05 6.85
CA ALA A 133 -0.22 -3.17 7.74
C ALA A 133 -1.47 -4.01 8.06
N THR A 134 -2.57 -3.34 8.38
CA THR A 134 -3.85 -4.01 8.68
C THR A 134 -4.33 -4.80 7.49
N ILE A 135 -4.42 -4.17 6.30
CA ILE A 135 -4.89 -4.83 5.08
C ILE A 135 -3.97 -5.99 4.67
N VAL A 136 -2.66 -5.75 4.62
CA VAL A 136 -1.68 -6.75 4.17
C VAL A 136 -1.62 -7.95 5.14
N SER A 137 -1.77 -7.73 6.45
CA SER A 137 -1.80 -8.82 7.42
C SER A 137 -2.96 -9.81 7.21
N MET A 138 -4.05 -9.36 6.58
CA MET A 138 -5.26 -10.14 6.33
C MET A 138 -5.32 -10.68 4.91
N ALA A 139 -5.07 -9.82 3.91
CA ALA A 139 -5.25 -10.13 2.50
C ALA A 139 -3.94 -10.52 1.78
N GLY A 140 -2.80 -10.46 2.47
CA GLY A 140 -1.48 -10.66 1.87
C GLY A 140 -1.02 -9.45 1.04
N SER A 141 0.05 -9.64 0.26
CA SER A 141 0.61 -8.56 -0.55
C SER A 141 -0.15 -8.39 -1.87
N ILE A 142 -0.71 -7.20 -2.09
CA ILE A 142 -1.41 -6.84 -3.33
C ILE A 142 -0.77 -5.58 -3.90
N GLY A 143 -0.18 -5.71 -5.09
CA GLY A 143 0.52 -4.63 -5.79
C GLY A 143 -0.34 -3.89 -6.82
N PHE A 144 0.25 -2.83 -7.39
CA PHE A 144 -0.25 -2.02 -8.52
C PHE A 144 -1.50 -1.18 -8.30
N VAL A 145 -2.42 -1.57 -7.42
CA VAL A 145 -3.67 -0.81 -7.17
C VAL A 145 -3.37 0.62 -6.73
N GLY A 146 -2.49 0.79 -5.74
CA GLY A 146 -2.10 2.10 -5.22
C GLY A 146 -1.27 2.95 -6.18
N LEU A 147 -0.72 2.37 -7.25
CA LEU A 147 -0.02 3.11 -8.30
C LEU A 147 -0.98 3.48 -9.42
N VAL A 148 -1.72 2.51 -9.95
CA VAL A 148 -2.58 2.70 -11.12
C VAL A 148 -3.78 3.59 -10.80
N VAL A 149 -4.51 3.28 -9.73
CA VAL A 149 -5.81 3.93 -9.47
C VAL A 149 -5.68 5.43 -9.24
N PRO A 150 -4.77 5.93 -8.37
CA PRO A 150 -4.64 7.37 -8.16
C PRO A 150 -4.17 8.11 -9.41
N HIS A 151 -3.35 7.50 -10.26
CA HIS A 151 -2.91 8.13 -11.51
C HIS A 151 -4.07 8.30 -12.50
N VAL A 152 -4.92 7.28 -12.66
CA VAL A 152 -6.12 7.37 -13.51
C VAL A 152 -7.09 8.39 -12.93
N MET A 153 -7.36 8.34 -11.63
CA MET A 153 -8.28 9.28 -10.99
C MET A 153 -7.77 10.72 -11.05
N ARG A 154 -6.45 10.94 -10.96
CA ARG A 154 -5.85 12.27 -11.14
C ARG A 154 -6.06 12.80 -12.55
N PHE A 155 -6.00 11.95 -13.57
CA PHE A 155 -6.30 12.34 -14.95
C PHE A 155 -7.78 12.70 -15.15
N LEU A 156 -8.70 12.01 -14.48
CA LEU A 156 -10.15 12.21 -14.63
C LEU A 156 -10.72 13.34 -13.77
N PHE A 157 -10.28 13.47 -12.51
CA PHE A 157 -10.85 14.37 -11.50
C PHE A 157 -9.92 15.53 -11.10
N GLY A 158 -8.71 15.58 -11.66
CA GLY A 158 -7.71 16.62 -11.38
C GLY A 158 -6.80 16.31 -10.18
N PRO A 159 -5.88 17.24 -9.84
CA PRO A 159 -4.80 17.00 -8.89
C PRO A 159 -5.15 17.26 -7.42
N LEU A 160 -6.29 17.90 -7.13
CA LEU A 160 -6.70 18.27 -5.77
C LEU A 160 -6.89 17.01 -4.90
N HIS A 161 -6.18 16.95 -3.77
CA HIS A 161 -6.10 15.73 -2.98
C HIS A 161 -7.43 15.32 -2.35
N ARG A 162 -8.31 16.27 -2.01
CA ARG A 162 -9.60 15.92 -1.40
C ARG A 162 -10.46 15.07 -2.32
N THR A 163 -10.66 15.51 -3.56
CA THR A 163 -11.45 14.77 -4.56
C THR A 163 -10.69 13.52 -5.00
N LEU A 164 -9.38 13.61 -5.17
CA LEU A 164 -8.53 12.51 -5.58
C LEU A 164 -8.55 11.34 -4.58
N LEU A 165 -8.49 11.62 -3.27
CA LEU A 165 -8.51 10.59 -2.22
C LEU A 165 -9.83 9.81 -2.23
N ILE A 166 -10.98 10.50 -2.32
CA ILE A 166 -12.30 9.87 -2.36
C ILE A 166 -12.47 9.07 -3.65
N ALA A 167 -12.15 9.68 -4.80
CA ALA A 167 -12.24 9.02 -6.09
C ALA A 167 -11.34 7.77 -6.15
N SER A 168 -10.11 7.86 -5.64
CA SER A 168 -9.18 6.73 -5.63
C SER A 168 -9.61 5.61 -4.68
N ALA A 169 -10.17 5.94 -3.52
CA ALA A 169 -10.70 4.95 -2.59
C ALA A 169 -11.87 4.17 -3.22
N LEU A 170 -12.82 4.86 -3.84
CA LEU A 170 -13.97 4.24 -4.50
C LEU A 170 -13.58 3.43 -5.74
N ALA A 171 -12.79 4.03 -6.63
CA ALA A 171 -12.32 3.35 -7.83
C ALA A 171 -11.44 2.13 -7.50
N GLY A 172 -10.62 2.23 -6.44
CA GLY A 172 -9.83 1.13 -5.93
C GLY A 172 -10.70 0.00 -5.39
N ALA A 173 -11.74 0.31 -4.62
CA ALA A 173 -12.69 -0.68 -4.13
C ALA A 173 -13.40 -1.41 -5.28
N ILE A 174 -13.89 -0.68 -6.29
CA ILE A 174 -14.51 -1.26 -7.49
C ILE A 174 -13.54 -2.16 -8.24
N LEU A 175 -12.32 -1.69 -8.49
CA LEU A 175 -11.28 -2.47 -9.17
C LEU A 175 -10.98 -3.76 -8.42
N MET A 176 -10.89 -3.72 -7.09
CA MET A 176 -10.61 -4.90 -6.27
C MET A 176 -11.75 -5.91 -6.27
N VAL A 177 -13.01 -5.46 -6.25
CA VAL A 177 -14.17 -6.36 -6.40
C VAL A 177 -14.13 -7.05 -7.76
N LEU A 178 -13.87 -6.31 -8.84
CA LEU A 178 -13.74 -6.89 -10.18
C LEU A 178 -12.57 -7.86 -10.29
N ALA A 179 -11.44 -7.54 -9.67
CA ALA A 179 -10.27 -8.41 -9.65
C ALA A 179 -10.52 -9.72 -8.86
N ASP A 180 -11.24 -9.66 -7.74
CA ASP A 180 -11.64 -10.87 -6.98
C ASP A 180 -12.63 -11.73 -7.78
N ILE A 181 -13.61 -11.13 -8.45
CA ILE A 181 -14.53 -11.86 -9.32
C ILE A 181 -13.77 -12.55 -10.46
N ALA A 182 -12.86 -11.84 -11.13
CA ALA A 182 -12.03 -12.41 -12.20
C ALA A 182 -11.14 -13.55 -11.69
N SER A 183 -10.50 -13.37 -10.52
CA SER A 183 -9.71 -14.39 -9.83
C SER A 183 -10.47 -15.69 -9.60
N ARG A 184 -11.76 -15.61 -9.24
CA ARG A 184 -12.63 -16.77 -8.98
C ARG A 184 -13.16 -17.42 -10.27
N MET A 185 -13.32 -16.66 -11.35
CA MET A 185 -13.87 -17.15 -12.61
C MET A 185 -12.85 -17.77 -13.56
N LEU A 186 -11.60 -17.27 -13.56
CA LEU A 186 -10.61 -17.61 -14.60
C LEU A 186 -10.12 -19.07 -14.55
N ILE A 187 -10.00 -19.67 -13.36
CA ILE A 187 -9.50 -21.05 -13.20
C ILE A 187 -10.34 -21.78 -12.14
N ALA A 188 -11.54 -22.23 -12.47
CA ALA A 188 -12.25 -23.18 -11.60
C ALA A 188 -11.59 -24.57 -11.69
N PRO A 189 -11.25 -25.28 -10.59
CA PRO A 189 -11.62 -25.05 -9.18
C PRO A 189 -10.52 -24.39 -8.32
N GLN A 190 -9.44 -23.87 -8.91
CA GLN A 190 -8.29 -23.28 -8.21
C GLN A 190 -8.32 -21.75 -8.30
N SER A 191 -8.71 -21.05 -7.22
CA SER A 191 -8.73 -19.58 -7.22
C SER A 191 -7.33 -18.99 -7.44
N LEU A 192 -7.14 -18.22 -8.50
CA LEU A 192 -5.92 -17.45 -8.73
C LEU A 192 -5.77 -16.38 -7.64
N PRO A 193 -4.60 -16.19 -7.04
CA PRO A 193 -4.38 -15.08 -6.11
C PRO A 193 -4.68 -13.73 -6.77
N VAL A 194 -5.40 -12.86 -6.06
CA VAL A 194 -5.88 -11.58 -6.61
C VAL A 194 -4.71 -10.67 -6.98
N GLY A 195 -3.58 -10.75 -6.25
CA GLY A 195 -2.38 -9.98 -6.57
C GLY A 195 -1.78 -10.32 -7.94
N VAL A 196 -1.95 -11.56 -8.43
CA VAL A 196 -1.53 -11.93 -9.78
C VAL A 196 -2.42 -11.26 -10.82
N VAL A 197 -3.74 -11.29 -10.61
CA VAL A 197 -4.71 -10.65 -11.52
C VAL A 197 -4.46 -9.13 -11.60
N THR A 198 -4.28 -8.47 -10.45
CA THR A 198 -4.03 -7.02 -10.43
C THR A 198 -2.69 -6.65 -11.05
N ALA A 199 -1.65 -7.48 -10.91
CA ALA A 199 -0.36 -7.24 -11.56
C ALA A 199 -0.45 -7.42 -13.09
N LEU A 200 -1.09 -8.49 -13.56
CA LEU A 200 -1.25 -8.78 -14.99
C LEU A 200 -2.03 -7.68 -15.73
N VAL A 201 -3.02 -7.06 -15.07
CA VAL A 201 -3.79 -5.95 -15.65
C VAL A 201 -3.10 -4.60 -15.40
N GLY A 202 -2.56 -4.40 -14.20
CA GLY A 202 -1.99 -3.13 -13.76
C GLY A 202 -0.70 -2.76 -14.47
N VAL A 203 0.20 -3.73 -14.70
CA VAL A 203 1.51 -3.49 -15.36
C VAL A 203 1.35 -2.98 -16.79
N PRO A 204 0.60 -3.66 -17.70
CA PRO A 204 0.43 -3.17 -19.07
C PRO A 204 -0.25 -1.80 -19.12
N PHE A 205 -1.26 -1.59 -18.28
CA PHE A 205 -1.97 -0.33 -18.23
C PHE A 205 -1.06 0.84 -17.77
N PHE A 206 -0.24 0.62 -16.74
CA PHE A 206 0.73 1.60 -16.28
C PHE A 206 1.83 1.88 -17.33
N ALA A 207 2.30 0.84 -18.02
CA ALA A 207 3.27 1.00 -19.11
C ALA A 207 2.72 1.86 -20.26
N VAL A 208 1.44 1.68 -20.63
CA VAL A 208 0.76 2.51 -21.64
C VAL A 208 0.67 3.98 -21.21
N ILE A 209 0.39 4.24 -19.93
CA ILE A 209 0.36 5.62 -19.40
C ILE A 209 1.71 6.29 -19.54
N ILE A 210 2.80 5.62 -19.12
CA ILE A 210 4.17 6.17 -19.23
C ILE A 210 4.54 6.42 -20.70
N TYR A 211 4.22 5.48 -21.58
CA TYR A 211 4.49 5.63 -23.00
C TYR A 211 3.78 6.86 -23.59
N ARG A 212 2.51 7.07 -23.21
CA ARG A 212 1.75 8.25 -23.66
C ARG A 212 2.23 9.56 -23.06
N SER A 213 2.75 9.56 -21.83
CA SER A 213 3.26 10.78 -21.20
C SER A 213 4.60 11.25 -21.79
N ARG A 214 5.37 10.37 -22.45
CA ARG A 214 6.60 10.74 -23.16
C ARG A 214 6.34 11.46 -24.50
N ASN A 215 5.15 11.32 -25.07
CA ASN A 215 4.77 11.91 -26.35
C ASN A 215 4.01 13.24 -26.21
N LYS A 216 4.05 13.87 -25.04
CA LYS A 216 3.58 15.23 -24.77
C LYS A 216 4.76 16.07 -24.28
#